data_AF-A0A967VZ67-F1
#
_entry.id   AF-A0A967VZ67-F1
#
_cell.length_a   1.000
_cell.length_b   1.000
_cell.length_c   1.000
_cell.angle_alpha   90.00
_cell.angle_beta   90.00
_cell.angle_gamma   90.00
#
_symmetry.space_group_name_H-M   'P 1'
#
loop_
_entity.id
_entity.type
_entity.pdbx_description
1 polymer ?
#
loop_
_entity_poly.entity_id
_entity_poly.type
_entity_poly.pdbx_seq_one_letter_code
_entity_poly.pdbx_strand_id
1 'polypeptide(L)'
;MIINKLVSNSMILDATADHFTEQPWNFWSFQGAALEWGRDYIFPLDEKFSQKNYMGVQPETKNGGGVPVIDFWTRHSGLGVANIEPVPKLVYFPVEVTPNGKVSISMMENVDQSLKPGESISTLKTAVIIHTLDYFECLKTFSALMNDQGVVMKDWPDTAYEPIWCSWGYRSDFTAQDIYQTLPKIREMGIPWIVIDDRWFDRYGDWNVRQDLWPGGEKDMKALVDSLHNLGYKVKIWWDPPTAQPDIEPGGFPSVEPGPSDMVKNHPDWLVMNADGTCPKDERGMFIPCPSVPAVQEYFRKLTKTF
;
A
#
# COMPACT_ATOMS: atom_id res chain seq x y z
N MET A 1 24.86 23.92 -13.17
CA MET A 1 23.76 24.36 -12.28
C MET A 1 23.33 23.16 -11.47
N ILE A 2 23.15 23.28 -10.16
CA ILE A 2 22.62 22.19 -9.33
C ILE A 2 21.13 22.46 -9.12
N ILE A 3 20.29 21.48 -9.46
CA ILE A 3 18.84 21.52 -9.22
C ILE A 3 18.59 20.62 -8.01
N ASN A 4 18.05 21.21 -6.94
CA ASN A 4 17.75 20.53 -5.68
C ASN A 4 16.26 20.14 -5.56
N LYS A 5 15.40 20.77 -6.38
CA LYS A 5 13.96 20.51 -6.39
C LYS A 5 13.33 20.92 -7.71
N LEU A 6 12.31 20.17 -8.11
CA LEU A 6 11.39 20.52 -9.17
C LEU A 6 10.02 20.78 -8.55
N VAL A 7 9.37 21.88 -8.95
CA VAL A 7 8.01 22.23 -8.50
C VAL A 7 7.15 22.40 -9.73
N SER A 8 6.05 21.65 -9.79
CA SER A 8 5.05 21.70 -10.85
C SER A 8 3.68 22.05 -10.28
N ASN A 9 2.80 22.62 -11.11
CA ASN A 9 1.42 22.92 -10.73
C ASN A 9 1.30 23.78 -9.45
N SER A 10 2.19 24.75 -9.26
CA SER A 10 2.14 25.65 -8.11
C SER A 10 1.01 26.65 -8.28
N MET A 11 0.02 26.61 -7.38
CA MET A 11 -1.19 27.40 -7.44
C MET A 11 -1.58 27.91 -6.05
N ILE A 12 -2.24 29.07 -6.04
CA ILE A 12 -2.90 29.62 -4.85
C ILE A 12 -4.40 29.60 -5.11
N LEU A 13 -5.14 28.86 -4.29
CA LEU A 13 -6.59 28.72 -4.37
C LEU A 13 -7.26 29.65 -3.36
N ASP A 14 -8.42 30.17 -3.75
CA ASP A 14 -9.22 31.08 -2.95
C ASP A 14 -10.68 30.66 -3.03
N ALA A 15 -11.19 30.07 -1.95
CA ALA A 15 -12.56 29.56 -1.92
C ALA A 15 -13.60 30.66 -2.03
N THR A 16 -13.26 31.93 -1.71
CA THR A 16 -14.20 33.06 -1.82
C THR A 16 -14.53 33.45 -3.27
N ALA A 17 -13.80 32.90 -4.23
CA ALA A 17 -14.20 32.93 -5.64
C ALA A 17 -15.55 32.21 -5.86
N ASP A 18 -15.88 31.24 -5.00
CA ASP A 18 -17.24 30.73 -4.84
C ASP A 18 -17.99 31.65 -3.86
N HIS A 19 -18.93 32.45 -4.37
CA HIS A 19 -19.67 33.47 -3.61
C HIS A 19 -20.46 32.97 -2.39
N PHE A 20 -20.49 31.65 -2.17
CA PHE A 20 -21.11 31.00 -1.01
C PHE A 20 -20.13 30.69 0.12
N THR A 21 -18.85 31.02 -0.06
CA THR A 21 -17.79 30.77 0.92
C THR A 21 -17.18 32.08 1.41
N GLU A 22 -17.18 32.30 2.73
CA GLU A 22 -16.65 33.53 3.32
C GLU A 22 -15.14 33.48 3.59
N GLN A 23 -14.59 32.29 3.88
CA GLN A 23 -13.18 32.11 4.25
C GLN A 23 -12.36 31.55 3.09
N PRO A 24 -11.22 32.15 2.70
CA PRO A 24 -10.47 31.73 1.51
C PRO A 24 -9.92 30.29 1.54
N TRP A 25 -9.76 29.70 2.73
CA TRP A 25 -9.28 28.33 2.91
C TRP A 25 -10.38 27.28 2.96
N ASN A 26 -11.66 27.67 3.03
CA ASN A 26 -12.78 26.76 3.32
C ASN A 26 -13.16 25.89 2.10
N PHE A 27 -12.28 24.94 1.80
CA PHE A 27 -12.47 23.86 0.85
C PHE A 27 -12.70 22.55 1.60
N TRP A 28 -13.53 21.68 1.04
CA TRP A 28 -13.35 20.25 1.28
C TRP A 28 -12.12 19.77 0.51
N SER A 29 -11.41 18.78 1.05
CA SER A 29 -10.21 18.26 0.42
C SER A 29 -10.14 16.74 0.42
N PHE A 30 -9.48 16.21 -0.61
CA PHE A 30 -8.98 14.83 -0.68
C PHE A 30 -7.45 14.89 -0.65
N GLN A 31 -6.83 14.21 0.31
CA GLN A 31 -5.39 14.19 0.52
C GLN A 31 -4.85 12.78 0.31
N GLY A 32 -4.49 12.41 -0.91
CA GLY A 32 -4.27 11.01 -1.28
C GLY A 32 -3.05 10.30 -0.67
N ALA A 33 -2.19 11.00 0.09
CA ALA A 33 -1.01 10.40 0.71
C ALA A 33 -1.37 9.52 1.93
N ALA A 34 -0.82 8.31 1.98
CA ALA A 34 -1.00 7.39 3.11
C ALA A 34 -0.04 7.75 4.26
N LEU A 35 -0.51 8.58 5.20
CA LEU A 35 0.33 9.10 6.28
C LEU A 35 0.31 8.23 7.54
N GLU A 36 -0.86 7.74 7.95
CA GLU A 36 -1.03 6.91 9.15
C GLU A 36 -2.29 6.06 9.02
N TRP A 37 -2.35 4.95 9.75
CA TRP A 37 -3.50 4.06 9.69
C TRP A 37 -4.70 4.70 10.39
N GLY A 38 -5.89 4.56 9.81
CA GLY A 38 -7.14 5.08 10.38
C GLY A 38 -7.37 6.57 10.16
N ARG A 39 -6.47 7.28 9.47
CA ARG A 39 -6.66 8.69 9.14
C ARG A 39 -7.57 8.86 7.92
N ASP A 40 -8.47 9.85 8.01
CA ASP A 40 -9.33 10.23 6.90
C ASP A 40 -8.53 10.86 5.76
N TYR A 41 -8.85 10.44 4.54
CA TYR A 41 -8.34 11.06 3.31
C TYR A 41 -9.18 12.27 2.88
N ILE A 42 -10.38 12.41 3.44
CA ILE A 42 -11.39 13.39 3.01
C ILE A 42 -11.84 14.21 4.21
N PHE A 43 -11.59 15.51 4.19
CA PHE A 43 -11.94 16.40 5.28
C PHE A 43 -11.93 17.88 4.83
N PRO A 44 -12.69 18.76 5.50
CA PRO A 44 -12.58 20.20 5.28
C PRO A 44 -11.23 20.72 5.79
N LEU A 45 -10.63 21.66 5.07
CA LEU A 45 -9.43 22.34 5.54
C LEU A 45 -9.77 23.25 6.73
N ASP A 46 -8.80 23.45 7.61
CA ASP A 46 -8.84 24.46 8.66
C ASP A 46 -7.86 25.61 8.37
N GLU A 47 -8.02 26.73 9.10
CA GLU A 47 -7.24 27.95 8.91
C GLU A 47 -5.71 27.80 9.09
N LYS A 48 -5.25 26.72 9.72
CA LYS A 48 -3.83 26.43 10.02
C LYS A 48 -3.33 25.18 9.31
N PHE A 49 -4.10 24.65 8.36
CA PHE A 49 -3.78 23.39 7.74
C PHE A 49 -2.44 23.46 7.01
N SER A 50 -1.57 22.48 7.28
CA SER A 50 -0.30 22.30 6.58
C SER A 50 0.04 20.83 6.52
N GLN A 51 0.28 20.32 5.31
CA GLN A 51 0.59 18.92 5.07
C GLN A 51 1.50 18.77 3.85
N LYS A 52 2.58 18.01 3.98
CA LYS A 52 3.53 17.78 2.87
C LYS A 52 3.03 16.79 1.82
N ASN A 53 2.12 15.88 2.20
CA ASN A 53 1.64 14.77 1.38
C ASN A 53 2.78 14.03 0.65
N TYR A 54 3.74 13.53 1.42
CA TYR A 54 4.81 12.72 0.83
C TYR A 54 4.26 11.35 0.46
N MET A 55 4.45 10.94 -0.80
CA MET A 55 4.00 9.64 -1.32
C MET A 55 4.95 8.49 -0.95
N GLY A 56 6.10 8.77 -0.34
CA GLY A 56 7.00 7.74 0.17
C GLY A 56 6.63 7.27 1.59
N VAL A 57 7.49 6.42 2.16
CA VAL A 57 7.33 5.91 3.52
C VAL A 57 7.57 7.03 4.53
N GLN A 58 6.64 7.19 5.46
CA GLN A 58 6.73 8.12 6.59
C GLN A 58 7.70 7.56 7.64
N PRO A 59 8.65 8.36 8.15
CA PRO A 59 9.65 7.88 9.10
C PRO A 59 9.07 7.34 10.40
N GLU A 60 8.01 7.97 10.92
CA GLU A 60 7.43 7.66 12.23
C GLU A 60 6.42 6.51 12.15
N THR A 61 5.47 6.60 11.23
CA THR A 61 4.35 5.65 11.13
C THR A 61 4.67 4.43 10.27
N LYS A 62 5.75 4.48 9.47
CA LYS A 62 6.15 3.45 8.50
C LYS A 62 5.13 3.17 7.39
N ASN A 63 4.06 3.98 7.31
CA ASN A 63 3.10 3.94 6.21
C ASN A 63 3.62 4.73 5.01
N GLY A 64 3.11 4.46 3.80
CA GLY A 64 3.49 5.22 2.62
C GLY A 64 2.69 4.86 1.40
N GLY A 65 2.95 5.56 0.30
CA GLY A 65 2.16 5.44 -0.92
C GLY A 65 0.85 6.20 -0.82
N GLY A 66 -0.21 5.58 -1.32
CA GLY A 66 -1.54 6.19 -1.47
C GLY A 66 -1.89 6.47 -2.93
N VAL A 67 -2.87 7.34 -3.12
CA VAL A 67 -3.31 7.78 -4.46
C VAL A 67 -2.59 9.10 -4.73
N PRO A 68 -1.79 9.25 -5.81
CA PRO A 68 -0.95 10.42 -6.04
C PRO A 68 -1.75 11.61 -6.58
N VAL A 69 -2.76 12.03 -5.83
CA VAL A 69 -3.75 13.06 -6.13
C VAL A 69 -4.03 13.87 -4.87
N ILE A 70 -4.07 15.20 -5.00
CA ILE A 70 -4.75 16.10 -4.06
C ILE A 70 -5.91 16.75 -4.80
N ASP A 71 -7.02 16.97 -4.11
CA ASP A 71 -8.21 17.63 -4.67
C ASP A 71 -8.85 18.57 -3.66
N PHE A 72 -9.39 19.69 -4.16
CA PHE A 72 -10.06 20.71 -3.36
C PHE A 72 -11.31 21.17 -4.06
N TRP A 73 -12.43 21.20 -3.35
CA TRP A 73 -13.69 21.64 -3.93
C TRP A 73 -14.52 22.48 -2.97
N THR A 74 -15.31 23.34 -3.59
CA THR A 74 -16.42 24.06 -2.97
C THR A 74 -17.74 23.46 -3.47
N ARG A 75 -18.85 24.16 -3.27
CA ARG A 75 -20.15 23.69 -3.76
C ARG A 75 -20.24 23.65 -5.30
N HIS A 76 -19.52 24.52 -6.00
CA HIS A 76 -19.70 24.73 -7.44
C HIS A 76 -18.55 24.24 -8.30
N SER A 77 -17.34 24.16 -7.75
CA SER A 77 -16.13 23.85 -8.51
C SER A 77 -15.11 23.12 -7.66
N GLY A 78 -14.33 22.27 -8.31
CA GLY A 78 -13.17 21.63 -7.72
C GLY A 78 -11.95 21.65 -8.65
N LEU A 79 -10.78 21.50 -8.04
CA LEU A 79 -9.49 21.45 -8.69
C LEU A 79 -8.63 20.39 -8.02
N GLY A 80 -8.22 19.42 -8.84
CA GLY A 80 -7.29 18.37 -8.48
C GLY A 80 -5.94 18.52 -9.16
N VAL A 81 -4.89 18.06 -8.48
CA VAL A 81 -3.54 17.91 -9.03
C VAL A 81 -3.10 16.47 -8.84
N ALA A 82 -2.64 15.84 -9.92
CA ALA A 82 -2.24 14.44 -9.93
C ALA A 82 -0.86 14.24 -10.56
N ASN A 83 -0.11 13.25 -10.07
CA ASN A 83 1.01 12.66 -10.80
C ASN A 83 0.48 11.48 -11.61
N ILE A 84 0.74 11.48 -12.93
CA ILE A 84 0.22 10.48 -13.87
C ILE A 84 1.35 9.65 -14.47
N GLU A 85 2.42 9.42 -13.71
CA GLU A 85 3.46 8.48 -14.12
C GLU A 85 2.94 7.04 -13.94
N PRO A 86 3.21 6.12 -14.89
CA PRO A 86 2.68 4.75 -14.82
C PRO A 86 3.34 3.89 -13.72
N VAL A 87 4.36 4.43 -13.06
CA VAL A 87 5.09 3.80 -11.95
C VAL A 87 5.12 4.78 -10.78
N PRO A 88 4.91 4.33 -9.53
CA PRO A 88 4.96 5.20 -8.36
C PRO A 88 6.22 6.07 -8.29
N LYS A 89 6.04 7.33 -7.90
CA LYS A 89 7.12 8.31 -7.73
C LYS A 89 7.17 8.82 -6.29
N LEU A 90 8.38 9.11 -5.82
CA LEU A 90 8.61 9.72 -4.52
C LEU A 90 8.44 11.24 -4.60
N VAL A 91 7.19 11.67 -4.72
CA VAL A 91 6.80 13.07 -4.82
C VAL A 91 6.09 13.55 -3.56
N TYR A 92 6.01 14.85 -3.42
CA TYR A 92 5.24 15.57 -2.41
C TYR A 92 4.11 16.32 -3.09
N PHE A 93 2.99 16.44 -2.39
CA PHE A 93 1.89 17.33 -2.77
C PHE A 93 1.65 18.34 -1.65
N PRO A 94 2.59 19.27 -1.39
CA PRO A 94 2.46 20.15 -0.23
C PRO A 94 1.23 21.04 -0.37
N VAL A 95 0.47 21.12 0.72
CA VAL A 95 -0.74 21.91 0.89
C VAL A 95 -0.57 22.75 2.15
N GLU A 96 -0.78 24.04 2.06
CA GLU A 96 -0.66 24.95 3.20
C GLU A 96 -1.67 26.10 3.09
N VAL A 97 -2.37 26.39 4.18
CA VAL A 97 -3.09 27.65 4.31
C VAL A 97 -2.09 28.75 4.63
N THR A 98 -1.92 29.65 3.68
CA THR A 98 -0.97 30.76 3.75
C THR A 98 -1.41 31.83 4.76
N PRO A 99 -0.52 32.75 5.20
CA PRO A 99 -0.86 33.79 6.17
C PRO A 99 -2.01 34.73 5.77
N ASN A 100 -2.37 34.81 4.48
CA ASN A 100 -3.51 35.59 4.01
C ASN A 100 -4.81 34.75 3.91
N GLY A 101 -4.81 33.52 4.42
CA GLY A 101 -5.93 32.60 4.46
C GLY A 101 -6.15 31.80 3.17
N LYS A 102 -5.40 32.03 2.08
CA LYS A 102 -5.53 31.25 0.84
C LYS A 102 -4.78 29.93 0.90
N VAL A 103 -5.16 28.97 0.06
CA VAL A 103 -4.54 27.63 0.04
C VAL A 103 -3.44 27.56 -1.02
N SER A 104 -2.20 27.33 -0.62
CA SER A 104 -1.08 27.05 -1.52
C SER A 104 -0.99 25.56 -1.77
N ILE A 105 -0.91 25.16 -3.04
CA ILE A 105 -0.74 23.78 -3.48
C ILE A 105 0.37 23.69 -4.52
N SER A 106 1.03 22.53 -4.58
CA SER A 106 1.91 22.17 -5.70
C SER A 106 2.16 20.66 -5.73
N MET A 107 2.83 20.20 -6.78
CA MET A 107 3.55 18.93 -6.76
C MET A 107 5.05 19.22 -6.73
N MET A 108 5.78 18.57 -5.85
CA MET A 108 7.21 18.76 -5.68
C MET A 108 7.96 17.43 -5.74
N GLU A 109 9.13 17.45 -6.37
CA GLU A 109 10.11 16.37 -6.36
C GLU A 109 11.42 16.92 -5.79
N ASN A 110 12.01 16.19 -4.84
CA ASN A 110 13.39 16.45 -4.43
C ASN A 110 14.30 15.80 -5.47
N VAL A 111 15.13 16.59 -6.13
CA VAL A 111 16.11 16.13 -7.11
C VAL A 111 17.48 16.59 -6.65
N ASP A 112 18.55 15.83 -6.85
CA ASP A 112 19.92 16.30 -6.58
C ASP A 112 20.76 16.12 -7.84
N GLN A 113 20.42 16.87 -8.88
CA GLN A 113 21.01 16.71 -10.21
C GLN A 113 21.84 17.93 -10.61
N SER A 114 23.08 17.68 -11.05
CA SER A 114 23.94 18.69 -11.67
C SER A 114 23.77 18.68 -13.18
N LEU A 115 23.43 19.82 -13.76
CA LEU A 115 23.35 20.03 -15.21
C LEU A 115 24.59 20.79 -15.72
N LYS A 116 25.24 20.20 -16.73
CA LYS A 116 26.29 20.83 -17.53
C LYS A 116 25.67 21.70 -18.65
N PRO A 117 26.44 22.63 -19.24
CA PRO A 117 25.95 23.41 -20.38
C PRO A 117 25.44 22.51 -21.52
N GLY A 118 24.19 22.71 -21.94
CA GLY A 118 23.53 21.94 -22.98
C GLY A 118 22.76 20.70 -22.52
N GLU A 119 22.83 20.33 -21.23
CA GLU A 119 22.01 19.25 -20.67
C GLU A 119 20.59 19.73 -20.30
N SER A 120 19.62 18.82 -20.38
CA SER A 120 18.21 19.05 -20.01
C SER A 120 17.73 18.04 -18.98
N ILE A 121 16.76 18.43 -18.16
CA ILE A 121 16.03 17.55 -17.24
C ILE A 121 14.58 17.43 -17.70
N SER A 122 13.98 16.26 -17.54
CA SER A 122 12.55 16.03 -17.80
C SER A 122 11.79 16.04 -16.48
N THR A 123 10.70 16.79 -16.41
CA THR A 123 9.78 16.76 -15.27
C THR A 123 8.82 15.58 -15.39
N LEU A 124 8.29 15.13 -14.27
CA LEU A 124 7.25 14.10 -14.24
C LEU A 124 5.97 14.57 -14.94
N LYS A 125 5.22 13.61 -15.51
CA LYS A 125 3.90 13.89 -16.07
C LYS A 125 2.91 14.18 -14.94
N THR A 126 2.11 15.22 -15.14
CA THR A 126 1.10 15.64 -14.17
C THR A 126 -0.19 16.03 -14.88
N ALA A 127 -1.28 16.07 -14.12
CA ALA A 127 -2.56 16.58 -14.56
C ALA A 127 -3.09 17.63 -13.57
N VAL A 128 -3.71 18.68 -14.11
CA VAL A 128 -4.61 19.56 -13.38
C VAL A 128 -6.03 19.22 -13.84
N ILE A 129 -6.89 18.86 -12.90
CA ILE A 129 -8.23 18.33 -13.18
C ILE A 129 -9.23 19.35 -12.64
N ILE A 130 -9.94 20.03 -13.53
CA ILE A 130 -11.04 20.92 -13.15
C ILE A 130 -12.34 20.14 -13.27
N HIS A 131 -13.17 20.20 -12.23
CA HIS A 131 -14.43 19.47 -12.19
C HIS A 131 -15.51 20.25 -11.44
N THR A 132 -16.73 19.73 -11.53
CA THR A 132 -17.85 20.07 -10.65
C THR A 132 -18.09 18.90 -9.69
N LEU A 133 -18.91 19.11 -8.65
CA LEU A 133 -19.18 18.12 -7.59
C LEU A 133 -17.94 17.90 -6.71
N ASP A 134 -17.81 16.72 -6.11
CA ASP A 134 -16.76 16.39 -5.15
C ASP A 134 -15.56 15.67 -5.79
N TYR A 135 -14.62 15.26 -4.95
CA TYR A 135 -13.40 14.54 -5.32
C TYR A 135 -13.62 13.27 -6.16
N PHE A 136 -14.82 12.68 -6.16
CA PHE A 136 -15.08 11.46 -6.93
C PHE A 136 -14.92 11.70 -8.43
N GLU A 137 -15.33 12.87 -8.94
CA GLU A 137 -15.15 13.23 -10.35
C GLU A 137 -13.66 13.43 -10.70
N CYS A 138 -12.89 14.02 -9.77
CA CYS A 138 -11.44 14.11 -9.91
C CYS A 138 -10.79 12.72 -9.97
N LEU A 139 -11.13 11.82 -9.03
CA LEU A 139 -10.58 10.46 -8.99
C LEU A 139 -10.97 9.60 -10.20
N LYS A 140 -12.20 9.76 -10.70
CA LYS A 140 -12.65 9.11 -11.93
C LYS A 140 -11.85 9.57 -13.14
N THR A 141 -11.61 10.88 -13.25
CA THR A 141 -10.77 11.45 -14.31
C THR A 141 -9.32 10.96 -14.20
N PHE A 142 -8.77 10.97 -12.99
CA PHE A 142 -7.43 10.41 -12.73
C PHE A 142 -7.34 8.94 -13.14
N SER A 143 -8.31 8.11 -12.78
CA SER A 143 -8.37 6.70 -13.18
C SER A 143 -8.35 6.53 -14.71
N ALA A 144 -9.13 7.35 -15.43
CA ALA A 144 -9.13 7.33 -16.90
C ALA A 144 -7.77 7.73 -17.49
N LEU A 145 -7.13 8.78 -16.94
CA LEU A 145 -5.79 9.19 -17.36
C LEU A 145 -4.74 8.10 -17.12
N MET A 146 -4.81 7.41 -15.97
CA MET A 146 -3.90 6.31 -15.66
C MET A 146 -4.11 5.12 -16.59
N ASN A 147 -5.37 4.83 -16.95
CA ASN A 147 -5.69 3.84 -17.98
C ASN A 147 -5.05 4.20 -19.33
N ASP A 148 -5.11 5.47 -19.75
CA ASP A 148 -4.46 5.96 -20.97
C ASP A 148 -2.92 5.89 -20.90
N GLN A 149 -2.33 5.95 -19.70
CA GLN A 149 -0.90 5.69 -19.48
C GLN A 149 -0.55 4.19 -19.44
N GLY A 150 -1.53 3.30 -19.64
CA GLY A 150 -1.35 1.84 -19.65
C GLY A 150 -1.43 1.19 -18.27
N VAL A 151 -1.77 1.93 -17.21
CA VAL A 151 -2.09 1.38 -15.89
C VAL A 151 -3.56 0.97 -15.90
N VAL A 152 -3.82 -0.17 -16.54
CA VAL A 152 -5.17 -0.69 -16.77
C VAL A 152 -5.62 -1.56 -15.60
N MET A 153 -6.75 -1.21 -14.99
CA MET A 153 -7.44 -2.10 -14.06
C MET A 153 -8.09 -3.21 -14.89
N LYS A 154 -7.58 -4.43 -14.76
CA LYS A 154 -8.12 -5.58 -15.49
C LYS A 154 -9.49 -5.96 -14.94
N ASP A 155 -10.35 -6.46 -15.82
CA ASP A 155 -11.55 -7.16 -15.40
C ASP A 155 -11.15 -8.39 -14.57
N TRP A 156 -11.84 -8.57 -13.45
CA TRP A 156 -11.68 -9.72 -12.58
C TRP A 156 -12.83 -10.70 -12.83
N PRO A 157 -12.59 -12.02 -12.72
CA PRO A 157 -13.67 -13.00 -12.85
C PRO A 157 -14.72 -12.77 -11.76
N ASP A 158 -15.98 -13.12 -12.03
CA ASP A 158 -17.10 -12.99 -11.07
C ASP A 158 -16.76 -13.54 -9.68
N THR A 159 -15.96 -14.61 -9.63
CA THR A 159 -15.50 -15.25 -8.39
C THR A 159 -14.68 -14.34 -7.48
N ALA A 160 -14.10 -13.25 -7.99
CA ALA A 160 -13.34 -12.28 -7.20
C ALA A 160 -14.24 -11.37 -6.34
N TYR A 161 -15.51 -11.22 -6.72
CA TYR A 161 -16.52 -10.42 -6.01
C TYR A 161 -17.35 -11.24 -5.03
N GLU A 162 -17.15 -12.56 -5.00
CA GLU A 162 -17.84 -13.43 -4.05
C GLU A 162 -17.33 -13.23 -2.61
N PRO A 163 -18.18 -13.46 -1.59
CA PRO A 163 -17.79 -13.30 -0.21
C PRO A 163 -16.74 -14.34 0.20
N ILE A 164 -15.89 -13.96 1.14
CA ILE A 164 -14.85 -14.83 1.70
C ILE A 164 -15.02 -14.95 3.21
N TRP A 165 -14.72 -16.13 3.75
CA TRP A 165 -14.47 -16.31 5.18
C TRP A 165 -12.97 -16.46 5.40
N CYS A 166 -12.42 -15.81 6.43
CA CYS A 166 -10.99 -15.75 6.70
C CYS A 166 -10.66 -16.21 8.11
N SER A 167 -9.69 -17.12 8.24
CA SER A 167 -9.27 -17.66 9.53
C SER A 167 -8.51 -16.66 10.42
N TRP A 168 -8.17 -15.46 9.92
CA TRP A 168 -7.53 -14.39 10.72
C TRP A 168 -8.28 -14.07 12.02
N GLY A 169 -9.61 -14.26 12.05
CA GLY A 169 -10.40 -14.12 13.27
C GLY A 169 -9.94 -15.03 14.43
N TYR A 170 -9.29 -16.15 14.12
CA TYR A 170 -8.66 -17.06 15.09
C TYR A 170 -7.20 -16.71 15.41
N ARG A 171 -6.61 -15.70 14.74
CA ARG A 171 -5.21 -15.30 14.88
C ARG A 171 -4.25 -16.44 14.51
N SER A 172 -3.46 -16.94 15.47
CA SER A 172 -2.19 -17.61 15.18
C SER A 172 -2.11 -19.08 15.59
N ASP A 173 -3.14 -19.62 16.22
CA ASP A 173 -3.17 -20.95 16.82
C ASP A 173 -4.33 -21.83 16.34
N PHE A 174 -4.97 -21.45 15.22
CA PHE A 174 -6.03 -22.25 14.63
C PHE A 174 -5.50 -23.56 14.02
N THR A 175 -6.36 -24.57 14.05
CA THR A 175 -6.12 -25.89 13.48
C THR A 175 -7.08 -26.16 12.32
N ALA A 176 -6.83 -27.25 11.58
CA ALA A 176 -7.79 -27.74 10.59
C ALA A 176 -9.18 -28.03 11.21
N GLN A 177 -9.21 -28.48 12.47
CA GLN A 177 -10.46 -28.79 13.17
C GLN A 177 -11.30 -27.55 13.44
N ASP A 178 -10.67 -26.42 13.77
CA ASP A 178 -11.36 -25.15 13.98
C ASP A 178 -12.06 -24.70 12.69
N ILE A 179 -11.37 -24.81 11.55
CA ILE A 179 -11.94 -24.53 10.23
C ILE A 179 -13.13 -25.45 9.95
N TYR A 180 -13.00 -26.77 10.19
CA TYR A 180 -14.10 -27.72 9.98
C TYR A 180 -15.33 -27.40 10.82
N GLN A 181 -15.16 -26.93 12.06
CA GLN A 181 -16.26 -26.55 12.93
C GLN A 181 -16.99 -25.29 12.46
N THR A 182 -16.33 -24.40 11.71
CA THR A 182 -16.97 -23.21 11.14
C THR A 182 -17.79 -23.50 9.87
N LEU A 183 -17.48 -24.58 9.15
CA LEU A 183 -18.07 -24.89 7.84
C LEU A 183 -19.61 -24.90 7.82
N PRO A 184 -20.33 -25.45 8.82
CA PRO A 184 -21.79 -25.40 8.82
C PRO A 184 -22.34 -23.98 8.75
N LYS A 185 -21.73 -23.03 9.47
CA LYS A 185 -22.17 -21.63 9.45
C LYS A 185 -21.80 -20.93 8.14
N ILE A 186 -20.59 -21.19 7.63
CA ILE A 186 -20.13 -20.70 6.33
C ILE A 186 -21.08 -21.16 5.22
N ARG A 187 -21.53 -22.42 5.27
CA ARG A 187 -22.52 -22.99 4.33
C ARG A 187 -23.88 -22.33 4.47
N GLU A 188 -24.38 -22.14 5.68
CA GLU A 188 -25.65 -21.44 5.95
C GLU A 188 -25.64 -20.01 5.37
N MET A 189 -24.50 -19.32 5.46
CA MET A 189 -24.31 -17.97 4.93
C MET A 189 -24.06 -17.93 3.41
N GLY A 190 -23.93 -19.08 2.75
CA GLY A 190 -23.66 -19.16 1.31
C GLY A 190 -22.28 -18.63 0.91
N ILE A 191 -21.29 -18.70 1.81
CA ILE A 191 -19.93 -18.21 1.54
C ILE A 191 -19.11 -19.30 0.84
N PRO A 192 -18.64 -19.09 -0.41
CA PRO A 192 -17.97 -20.13 -1.19
C PRO A 192 -16.45 -20.21 -0.97
N TRP A 193 -15.82 -19.18 -0.41
CA TRP A 193 -14.37 -19.10 -0.24
C TRP A 193 -13.94 -19.24 1.22
N ILE A 194 -12.89 -20.02 1.44
CA ILE A 194 -12.19 -20.16 2.72
C ILE A 194 -10.76 -19.65 2.53
N VAL A 195 -10.35 -18.68 3.35
CA VAL A 195 -8.98 -18.18 3.42
C VAL A 195 -8.31 -18.78 4.65
N ILE A 196 -7.23 -19.52 4.40
CA ILE A 196 -6.28 -19.93 5.43
C ILE A 196 -5.29 -18.77 5.58
N ASP A 197 -5.50 -17.96 6.62
CA ASP A 197 -4.79 -16.72 6.83
C ASP A 197 -3.39 -16.91 7.47
N ASP A 198 -2.77 -15.85 7.98
CA ASP A 198 -1.45 -15.84 8.61
C ASP A 198 -1.27 -17.02 9.58
N ARG A 199 -0.04 -17.50 9.75
CA ARG A 199 0.36 -18.62 10.62
C ARG A 199 0.05 -20.04 10.17
N TRP A 200 -0.18 -20.29 8.88
CA TRP A 200 0.03 -21.63 8.31
C TRP A 200 1.51 -21.99 8.16
N PHE A 201 2.39 -20.97 8.19
CA PHE A 201 3.83 -21.07 7.99
C PHE A 201 4.62 -20.82 9.29
N ASP A 202 5.92 -21.14 9.27
CA ASP A 202 6.85 -21.02 10.41
C ASP A 202 7.41 -19.60 10.62
N ARG A 203 8.04 -19.02 9.59
CA ARG A 203 8.71 -17.72 9.63
C ARG A 203 8.48 -16.94 8.34
N TYR A 204 8.38 -15.62 8.47
CA TYR A 204 8.36 -14.72 7.32
C TYR A 204 9.67 -14.86 6.53
N GLY A 205 9.54 -15.08 5.23
CA GLY A 205 10.69 -15.29 4.35
C GLY A 205 11.09 -16.75 4.14
N ASP A 206 10.57 -17.71 4.93
CA ASP A 206 10.83 -19.16 4.74
C ASP A 206 9.60 -19.91 4.22
N TRP A 207 8.42 -19.56 4.74
CA TRP A 207 7.12 -20.05 4.27
C TRP A 207 6.95 -21.58 4.35
N ASN A 208 7.61 -22.26 5.29
CA ASN A 208 7.43 -23.69 5.50
C ASN A 208 6.19 -23.94 6.33
N VAL A 209 5.44 -25.00 6.04
CA VAL A 209 4.31 -25.40 6.90
C VAL A 209 4.83 -25.75 8.29
N ARG A 210 4.30 -25.08 9.32
CA ARG A 210 4.78 -25.25 10.70
C ARG A 210 4.32 -26.57 11.32
N GLN A 211 5.24 -27.26 11.98
CA GLN A 211 5.02 -28.63 12.44
C GLN A 211 4.28 -28.75 13.78
N ASP A 212 4.23 -27.68 14.56
CA ASP A 212 3.59 -27.66 15.87
C ASP A 212 2.05 -27.78 15.80
N LEU A 213 1.43 -27.23 14.75
CA LEU A 213 -0.01 -27.35 14.49
C LEU A 213 -0.33 -28.25 13.27
N TRP A 214 0.61 -28.41 12.35
CA TRP A 214 0.50 -29.31 11.18
C TRP A 214 1.66 -30.32 11.20
N PRO A 215 1.63 -31.36 12.06
CA PRO A 215 2.74 -32.30 12.24
C PRO A 215 3.08 -33.11 10.98
N GLY A 216 2.12 -33.31 10.07
CA GLY A 216 2.35 -33.89 8.74
C GLY A 216 2.82 -32.87 7.69
N GLY A 217 3.05 -31.61 8.07
CA GLY A 217 3.54 -30.53 7.22
C GLY A 217 2.64 -30.30 6.00
N GLU A 218 3.26 -30.21 4.83
CA GLU A 218 2.55 -30.02 3.55
C GLU A 218 1.46 -31.07 3.30
N LYS A 219 1.64 -32.31 3.78
CA LYS A 219 0.67 -33.38 3.56
C LYS A 219 -0.66 -33.04 4.24
N ASP A 220 -0.61 -32.50 5.46
CA ASP A 220 -1.79 -32.13 6.22
C ASP A 220 -2.49 -30.91 5.59
N MET A 221 -1.70 -29.92 5.15
CA MET A 221 -2.24 -28.76 4.43
C MET A 221 -2.91 -29.14 3.11
N LYS A 222 -2.29 -30.03 2.31
CA LYS A 222 -2.88 -30.56 1.07
C LYS A 222 -4.16 -31.35 1.36
N ALA A 223 -4.16 -32.20 2.39
CA ALA A 223 -5.35 -32.95 2.79
C ALA A 223 -6.51 -32.05 3.25
N LEU A 224 -6.22 -30.96 3.97
CA LEU A 224 -7.21 -29.94 4.33
C LEU A 224 -7.79 -29.28 3.08
N VAL A 225 -6.94 -28.79 2.17
CA VAL A 225 -7.38 -28.15 0.91
C VAL A 225 -8.22 -29.10 0.07
N ASP A 226 -7.79 -30.35 -0.11
CA ASP A 226 -8.53 -31.37 -0.85
C ASP A 226 -9.90 -31.66 -0.22
N SER A 227 -9.96 -31.75 1.11
CA SER A 227 -11.21 -31.92 1.85
C SER A 227 -12.17 -30.75 1.62
N LEU A 228 -11.68 -29.51 1.67
CA LEU A 228 -12.49 -28.31 1.42
C LEU A 228 -12.99 -28.25 -0.04
N HIS A 229 -12.15 -28.60 -1.02
CA HIS A 229 -12.56 -28.72 -2.41
C HIS A 229 -13.63 -29.79 -2.61
N ASN A 230 -13.49 -30.96 -1.98
CA ASN A 230 -14.49 -32.05 -2.02
C ASN A 230 -15.84 -31.63 -1.41
N LEU A 231 -15.83 -30.66 -0.49
CA LEU A 231 -17.03 -30.06 0.10
C LEU A 231 -17.61 -28.91 -0.74
N GLY A 232 -16.99 -28.58 -1.88
CA GLY A 232 -17.45 -27.56 -2.82
C GLY A 232 -16.94 -26.14 -2.52
N TYR A 233 -16.01 -25.97 -1.58
CA TYR A 233 -15.40 -24.67 -1.30
C TYR A 233 -14.25 -24.37 -2.25
N LYS A 234 -13.94 -23.09 -2.39
CA LYS A 234 -12.70 -22.60 -2.99
C LYS A 234 -11.76 -22.14 -1.89
N VAL A 235 -10.45 -22.36 -2.05
CA VAL A 235 -9.47 -22.08 -0.98
C VAL A 235 -8.45 -21.05 -1.44
N LYS A 236 -8.09 -20.13 -0.54
CA LYS A 236 -6.95 -19.21 -0.67
C LYS A 236 -6.04 -19.38 0.53
N ILE A 237 -4.77 -19.06 0.33
CA ILE A 237 -3.78 -18.99 1.40
C ILE A 237 -3.23 -17.57 1.48
N TRP A 238 -3.01 -17.08 2.68
CA TRP A 238 -2.42 -15.77 2.91
C TRP A 238 -0.90 -15.82 2.73
N TRP A 239 -0.34 -14.76 2.17
CA TRP A 239 1.09 -14.66 1.92
C TRP A 239 1.52 -13.18 1.86
N ASP A 240 2.67 -12.86 2.45
CA ASP A 240 3.28 -11.53 2.43
C ASP A 240 4.72 -11.59 1.88
N PRO A 241 4.89 -11.69 0.55
CA PRO A 241 6.19 -11.92 -0.09
C PRO A 241 7.33 -10.97 0.35
N PRO A 242 7.15 -9.64 0.47
CA PRO A 242 8.26 -8.71 0.68
C PRO A 242 8.82 -8.68 2.10
N THR A 243 8.63 -9.73 2.90
CA THR A 243 9.04 -9.77 4.31
C THR A 243 9.97 -10.93 4.62
N ALA A 244 10.96 -10.65 5.47
CA ALA A 244 11.89 -11.64 5.99
C ALA A 244 12.15 -11.41 7.48
N GLN A 245 12.02 -12.47 8.26
CA GLN A 245 12.04 -12.39 9.72
C GLN A 245 13.45 -12.15 10.25
N PRO A 246 13.71 -11.04 10.98
CA PRO A 246 14.97 -10.83 11.69
C PRO A 246 15.05 -11.75 12.91
N ASP A 247 16.11 -11.63 13.69
CA ASP A 247 16.09 -12.22 15.03
C ASP A 247 15.01 -11.54 15.88
N ILE A 248 14.03 -12.32 16.33
CA ILE A 248 12.91 -11.87 17.15
C ILE A 248 12.91 -12.68 18.43
N GLU A 249 12.98 -11.97 19.55
CA GLU A 249 12.84 -12.53 20.90
C GLU A 249 11.41 -13.06 21.14
N PRO A 250 11.22 -14.06 22.02
CA PRO A 250 9.91 -14.50 22.46
C PRO A 250 9.08 -13.31 22.99
N GLY A 251 7.94 -13.02 22.36
CA GLY A 251 7.07 -11.87 22.69
C GLY A 251 7.10 -10.70 21.70
N GLY A 252 7.80 -10.83 20.56
CA GLY A 252 7.67 -9.94 19.40
C GLY A 252 6.30 -10.06 18.69
N PHE A 253 6.25 -9.89 17.35
CA PHE A 253 4.99 -10.06 16.62
C PHE A 253 4.40 -11.46 16.93
N PRO A 254 3.20 -11.56 17.54
CA PRO A 254 2.74 -12.79 18.19
C PRO A 254 2.49 -13.95 17.22
N SER A 255 2.58 -13.68 15.92
CA SER A 255 2.31 -14.62 14.83
C SER A 255 3.57 -15.29 14.22
N VAL A 256 4.70 -15.44 14.92
CA VAL A 256 5.86 -16.19 14.36
C VAL A 256 6.54 -17.19 15.30
N GLU A 257 7.25 -18.18 14.74
CA GLU A 257 8.24 -18.96 15.51
C GLU A 257 9.45 -18.09 15.90
N PRO A 258 10.10 -18.31 17.06
CA PRO A 258 11.30 -17.56 17.45
C PRO A 258 12.48 -17.71 16.48
N GLY A 259 13.34 -16.69 16.48
CA GLY A 259 14.61 -16.65 15.74
C GLY A 259 14.48 -16.18 14.28
N PRO A 260 15.61 -15.92 13.59
CA PRO A 260 15.58 -15.40 12.23
C PRO A 260 15.17 -16.47 11.21
N SER A 261 14.62 -16.01 10.09
CA SER A 261 14.40 -16.84 8.90
C SER A 261 15.72 -17.38 8.34
N ASP A 262 15.67 -18.53 7.66
CA ASP A 262 16.82 -19.09 6.96
C ASP A 262 17.28 -18.19 5.82
N MET A 263 16.36 -17.44 5.19
CA MET A 263 16.74 -16.36 4.26
C MET A 263 17.66 -15.35 4.93
N VAL A 264 17.31 -14.82 6.11
CA VAL A 264 18.12 -13.81 6.81
C VAL A 264 19.44 -14.39 7.32
N LYS A 265 19.42 -15.63 7.83
CA LYS A 265 20.62 -16.31 8.34
C LYS A 265 21.65 -16.58 7.24
N ASN A 266 21.19 -17.10 6.11
CA ASN A 266 22.08 -17.61 5.07
C ASN A 266 22.35 -16.58 3.96
N HIS A 267 21.47 -15.60 3.79
CA HIS A 267 21.54 -14.59 2.73
C HIS A 267 21.25 -13.18 3.23
N PRO A 268 22.01 -12.64 4.20
CA PRO A 268 21.85 -11.24 4.61
C PRO A 268 22.11 -10.25 3.46
N ASP A 269 22.87 -10.65 2.44
CA ASP A 269 23.12 -9.89 1.22
C ASP A 269 21.88 -9.76 0.30
N TRP A 270 20.83 -10.53 0.56
CA TRP A 270 19.57 -10.42 -0.18
C TRP A 270 18.68 -9.29 0.32
N LEU A 271 18.95 -8.71 1.48
CA LEU A 271 18.10 -7.68 2.09
C LEU A 271 18.33 -6.31 1.44
N VAL A 272 17.28 -5.47 1.46
CA VAL A 272 17.45 -4.03 1.21
C VAL A 272 18.40 -3.48 2.27
N MET A 273 19.41 -2.73 1.83
CA MET A 273 20.45 -2.18 2.70
C MET A 273 20.63 -0.69 2.41
N ASN A 274 20.67 0.11 3.47
CA ASN A 274 21.01 1.52 3.43
C ASN A 274 22.49 1.71 3.10
N ALA A 275 22.87 2.91 2.68
CA ALA A 275 24.27 3.24 2.36
C ALA A 275 25.23 3.09 3.57
N ASP A 276 24.71 3.17 4.79
CA ASP A 276 25.46 2.96 6.04
C ASP A 276 25.57 1.48 6.46
N GLY A 277 25.02 0.56 5.67
CA GLY A 277 25.02 -0.88 5.94
C GLY A 277 23.86 -1.37 6.82
N THR A 278 22.98 -0.49 7.30
CA THR A 278 21.81 -0.90 8.07
C THR A 278 20.70 -1.45 7.16
N CYS A 279 19.94 -2.42 7.65
CA CYS A 279 18.77 -2.95 6.92
C CYS A 279 17.49 -2.32 7.50
N PRO A 280 16.73 -1.52 6.72
CA PRO A 280 15.47 -0.98 7.19
C PRO A 280 14.46 -2.10 7.46
N LYS A 281 13.55 -1.82 8.39
CA LYS A 281 12.45 -2.73 8.76
C LYS A 281 11.11 -2.06 8.49
N ASP A 282 10.13 -2.87 8.13
CA ASP A 282 8.74 -2.43 7.97
C ASP A 282 8.05 -2.14 9.32
N GLU A 283 6.75 -1.83 9.29
CA GLU A 283 5.95 -1.57 10.50
C GLU A 283 5.86 -2.76 11.46
N ARG A 284 6.04 -4.00 10.96
CA ARG A 284 6.04 -5.24 11.75
C ARG A 284 7.43 -5.59 12.27
N GLY A 285 8.43 -4.79 11.94
CA GLY A 285 9.83 -5.05 12.29
C GLY A 285 10.50 -6.08 11.39
N MET A 286 9.92 -6.44 10.24
CA MET A 286 10.50 -7.40 9.30
C MET A 286 11.50 -6.72 8.36
N PHE A 287 12.53 -7.45 7.96
CA PHE A 287 13.41 -7.01 6.87
C PHE A 287 12.70 -7.17 5.52
N ILE A 288 13.19 -6.43 4.52
CA ILE A 288 12.63 -6.45 3.17
C ILE A 288 13.65 -7.10 2.23
N PRO A 289 13.36 -8.27 1.62
CA PRO A 289 14.18 -8.83 0.55
C PRO A 289 14.22 -7.90 -0.65
N CYS A 290 15.42 -7.68 -1.20
CA CYS A 290 15.64 -6.72 -2.26
C CYS A 290 15.17 -7.28 -3.62
N PRO A 291 14.12 -6.70 -4.24
CA PRO A 291 13.56 -7.23 -5.48
C PRO A 291 14.49 -7.04 -6.70
N SER A 292 15.58 -6.28 -6.58
CA SER A 292 16.58 -6.13 -7.64
C SER A 292 17.61 -7.26 -7.66
N VAL A 293 17.68 -8.09 -6.61
CA VAL A 293 18.61 -9.22 -6.52
C VAL A 293 18.01 -10.43 -7.28
N PRO A 294 18.68 -10.96 -8.32
CA PRO A 294 18.13 -12.07 -9.11
C PRO A 294 17.82 -13.33 -8.29
N ALA A 295 18.62 -13.62 -7.25
CA ALA A 295 18.40 -14.77 -6.38
C ALA A 295 17.11 -14.63 -5.55
N VAL A 296 16.76 -13.41 -5.12
CA VAL A 296 15.49 -13.12 -4.43
C VAL A 296 14.31 -13.31 -5.36
N GLN A 297 14.40 -12.82 -6.61
CA GLN A 297 13.36 -13.03 -7.62
C GLN A 297 13.15 -14.52 -7.89
N GLU A 298 14.23 -15.29 -8.01
CA GLU A 298 14.19 -16.73 -8.23
C GLU A 298 13.61 -17.48 -7.03
N TYR A 299 13.96 -17.07 -5.80
CA TYR A 299 13.39 -17.63 -4.58
C TYR A 299 11.86 -17.51 -4.58
N PHE A 300 11.33 -16.29 -4.76
CA PHE A 300 9.87 -16.10 -4.78
C PHE A 300 9.19 -16.78 -5.97
N ARG A 301 9.83 -16.84 -7.14
CA ARG A 301 9.32 -17.58 -8.30
C ARG A 301 9.26 -19.09 -8.05
N LYS A 302 10.12 -19.66 -7.20
CA LYS A 302 10.03 -21.06 -6.80
C LYS A 302 8.88 -21.26 -5.82
N LEU A 303 8.72 -20.37 -4.84
CA LEU A 303 7.62 -20.46 -3.88
C LEU A 303 6.24 -20.46 -4.53
N THR A 304 6.01 -19.61 -5.53
CA THR A 304 4.74 -19.59 -6.28
C THR A 304 4.46 -20.84 -7.12
N LYS A 305 5.42 -21.76 -7.21
CA LYS A 305 5.26 -23.07 -7.87
C LYS A 305 5.17 -24.23 -6.87
N THR A 306 5.52 -23.99 -5.61
CA THR A 306 5.46 -24.99 -4.54
C THR A 306 4.04 -25.16 -4.01
N PHE A 307 3.31 -24.04 -3.90
CA PHE A 307 1.94 -23.95 -3.40
C PHE A 307 0.92 -23.79 -4.52
#